data_AF-A0A2S9FEL8-F1
#
_entry.id   AF-A0A2S9FEL8-F1
#
_cell.length_a   1.000
_cell.length_b   1.000
_cell.length_c   1.000
_cell.angle_alpha   90.00
_cell.angle_beta   90.00
_cell.angle_gamma   90.00
#
_symmetry.space_group_name_H-M   'P 1'
#
loop_
_entity.id
_entity.type
_entity.pdbx_description
1 polymer ?
#
loop_
_entity_poly.entity_id
_entity_poly.type
_entity_poly.pdbx_seq_one_letter_code
_entity_poly.pdbx_strand_id
1 'polypeptide(L)'
;RLGDTVPAEIVALSGTELFVDIWARYIGSLTQSSAAPTLLHGDAHIGNTYVLPGDDVGFLDWQMLRRGNFSLDLGYFLQGALTIEDRRASERDLIAEYRAALRLPVDEVPTEHDVWLRYRASVAHGLAIWMATLSGGDAWQRADICLAFAQRYATAFVDLDTAEALDTICD
;
A
#
# COMPACT_ATOMS: atom_id res chain seq x y z
N ARG A 1 13.32 -16.79 -5.70
CA ARG A 1 13.96 -16.09 -4.55
C ARG A 1 12.95 -15.63 -3.49
N LEU A 2 11.65 -15.64 -3.77
CA LEU A 2 10.60 -15.22 -2.84
C LEU A 2 10.39 -16.16 -1.63
N GLY A 3 10.95 -17.37 -1.67
CA GLY A 3 10.74 -18.40 -0.64
C GLY A 3 9.40 -19.11 -0.80
N ASP A 4 9.18 -20.14 0.03
CA ASP A 4 7.97 -20.98 -0.01
C ASP A 4 6.75 -20.35 0.69
N THR A 5 6.92 -19.14 1.23
CA THR A 5 5.91 -18.42 2.04
C THR A 5 5.03 -17.49 1.21
N VAL A 6 5.32 -17.31 -0.08
CA VAL A 6 4.53 -16.46 -0.97
C VAL A 6 3.37 -17.25 -1.59
N PRO A 7 2.14 -16.73 -1.59
CA PRO A 7 1.00 -17.41 -2.21
C PRO A 7 1.25 -17.79 -3.66
N ALA A 8 0.81 -18.99 -4.06
CA ALA A 8 1.04 -19.53 -5.41
C ALA A 8 0.49 -18.62 -6.52
N GLU A 9 -0.62 -17.93 -6.27
CA GLU A 9 -1.20 -16.94 -7.19
C GLU A 9 -0.20 -15.83 -7.52
N ILE A 10 0.50 -15.30 -6.52
CA ILE A 10 1.48 -14.23 -6.73
C ILE A 10 2.73 -14.75 -7.45
N VAL A 11 3.15 -15.99 -7.18
CA VAL A 11 4.26 -16.62 -7.90
C VAL A 11 3.93 -16.84 -9.39
N ALA A 12 2.65 -17.05 -9.71
CA ALA A 12 2.19 -17.26 -11.08
C ALA A 12 2.08 -15.97 -11.91
N LEU A 13 2.04 -14.79 -11.26
CA LEU A 13 1.96 -13.51 -11.96
C LEU A 13 3.21 -13.25 -12.80
N SER A 14 2.99 -12.98 -14.08
CA SER A 14 4.00 -12.39 -14.96
C SER A 14 4.25 -10.93 -14.59
N GLY A 15 5.41 -10.41 -15.00
CA GLY A 15 5.69 -8.98 -14.86
C GLY A 15 4.66 -8.11 -15.59
N THR A 16 4.15 -8.56 -16.74
CA THR A 16 3.10 -7.83 -17.47
C THR A 16 1.82 -7.75 -16.65
N GLU A 17 1.32 -8.86 -16.10
CA GLU A 17 0.11 -8.86 -15.28
C GLU A 17 0.28 -7.96 -14.05
N LEU A 18 1.42 -8.05 -13.36
CA LEU A 18 1.67 -7.23 -12.17
C LEU A 18 1.75 -5.73 -12.48
N PHE A 19 2.52 -5.33 -13.51
CA PHE A 19 2.76 -3.91 -13.77
C PHE A 19 1.69 -3.25 -14.66
N VAL A 20 1.14 -3.98 -15.63
CA VAL A 20 0.16 -3.44 -16.59
C VAL A 20 -1.26 -3.66 -16.09
N ASP A 21 -1.60 -4.88 -15.68
CA ASP A 21 -2.99 -5.25 -15.39
C ASP A 21 -3.38 -5.08 -13.92
N ILE A 22 -2.43 -4.87 -13.02
CA ILE A 22 -2.69 -4.65 -11.58
C ILE A 22 -2.25 -3.25 -11.18
N TRP A 23 -0.95 -2.96 -11.29
CA TRP A 23 -0.38 -1.70 -10.80
C TRP A 23 -0.87 -0.48 -11.59
N ALA A 24 -0.84 -0.52 -12.92
CA ALA A 24 -1.26 0.63 -13.73
C ALA A 24 -2.76 0.94 -13.56
N ARG A 25 -3.61 -0.08 -13.42
CA ARG A 25 -5.04 0.09 -13.08
C ARG A 25 -5.20 0.81 -11.74
N TYR A 26 -4.52 0.34 -10.69
CA TYR A 26 -4.54 1.00 -9.39
C TYR A 26 -4.09 2.46 -9.48
N ILE A 27 -2.95 2.74 -10.13
CA ILE A 27 -2.42 4.10 -10.29
C ILE A 27 -3.41 4.99 -11.05
N GLY A 28 -4.03 4.48 -12.11
CA GLY A 28 -5.07 5.20 -12.86
C GLY A 28 -6.27 5.59 -12.00
N SER A 29 -6.67 4.73 -11.07
CA SER A 29 -7.79 4.98 -10.16
C SER A 29 -7.57 6.14 -9.18
N LEU A 30 -6.31 6.56 -8.95
CA LEU A 30 -5.96 7.57 -7.94
C LEU A 30 -6.45 8.98 -8.29
N THR A 31 -6.69 9.24 -9.59
CA THR A 31 -7.11 10.56 -10.08
C THR A 31 -8.56 10.59 -10.58
N GLN A 32 -9.26 9.45 -10.50
CA GLN A 32 -10.63 9.28 -11.01
C GLN A 32 -11.71 9.42 -9.91
N SER A 33 -11.31 9.56 -8.65
CA SER A 33 -12.26 9.73 -7.54
C SER A 33 -12.88 11.13 -7.52
N SER A 34 -14.16 11.21 -7.19
CA SER A 34 -14.86 12.47 -6.91
C SER A 34 -14.44 13.13 -5.59
N ALA A 35 -13.73 12.39 -4.72
CA ALA A 35 -13.20 12.93 -3.47
C ALA A 35 -12.09 13.96 -3.72
N ALA A 36 -11.95 14.91 -2.79
CA ALA A 36 -10.87 15.88 -2.84
C ALA A 36 -9.51 15.14 -2.83
N PRO A 37 -8.63 15.39 -3.80
CA PRO A 37 -7.35 14.71 -3.87
C PRO A 37 -6.40 15.21 -2.77
N THR A 38 -5.56 14.31 -2.31
CA THR A 38 -4.55 14.56 -1.27
C THR A 38 -3.18 14.83 -1.89
N LEU A 39 -2.30 15.49 -1.12
CA LEU A 39 -0.86 15.48 -1.39
C LEU A 39 -0.29 14.21 -0.76
N LEU A 40 0.18 13.32 -1.62
CA LEU A 40 0.76 12.04 -1.25
C LEU A 40 2.28 12.16 -1.16
N HIS A 41 2.88 11.47 -0.20
CA HIS A 41 4.30 11.16 -0.13
C HIS A 41 4.71 10.29 -1.32
N GLY A 42 3.90 9.30 -1.68
CA GLY A 42 4.11 8.45 -2.85
C GLY A 42 5.14 7.33 -2.67
N ASP A 43 5.76 7.23 -1.49
CA ASP A 43 6.72 6.18 -1.09
C ASP A 43 6.84 6.07 0.44
N ALA A 44 5.70 6.14 1.14
CA ALA A 44 5.60 6.15 2.60
C ALA A 44 5.88 4.77 3.26
N HIS A 45 6.96 4.07 2.92
CA HIS A 45 7.34 2.84 3.62
C HIS A 45 8.03 3.15 4.97
N ILE A 46 8.04 2.21 5.91
CA ILE A 46 8.59 2.44 7.27
C ILE A 46 10.07 2.89 7.29
N GLY A 47 10.83 2.55 6.25
CA GLY A 47 12.23 2.99 6.08
C GLY A 47 12.37 4.49 5.78
N ASN A 48 11.31 5.14 5.32
CA ASN A 48 11.23 6.59 5.08
C ASN A 48 10.61 7.32 6.28
N THR A 49 10.78 6.80 7.48
CA THR A 49 10.32 7.44 8.72
C THR A 49 11.48 7.87 9.61
N TYR A 50 11.25 8.87 10.45
CA TYR A 50 12.13 9.25 11.55
C TYR A 50 11.30 9.52 12.81
N VAL A 51 11.97 9.44 13.96
CA VAL A 51 11.36 9.70 15.27
C VAL A 51 12.01 10.95 15.87
N LEU A 52 11.19 11.89 16.33
CA LEU A 52 11.60 13.09 17.04
C LEU A 52 11.68 12.82 18.56
N PRO A 53 12.36 13.69 19.33
CA PRO A 53 12.23 13.67 20.78
C PRO A 53 10.76 13.77 21.20
N GLY A 54 10.29 12.84 22.04
CA GLY A 54 8.88 12.75 22.43
C GLY A 54 8.08 11.68 21.66
N ASP A 55 8.76 10.84 20.87
CA ASP A 55 8.20 9.69 20.14
C ASP A 55 7.24 10.06 18.99
N ASP A 56 7.24 11.32 18.56
CA ASP A 56 6.54 11.74 17.34
C ASP A 56 7.23 11.18 16.08
N VAL A 57 6.44 10.65 15.15
CA VAL A 57 6.93 10.07 13.90
C VAL A 57 6.68 11.03 12.73
N GLY A 58 7.70 11.19 11.88
CA GLY A 58 7.60 11.95 10.62
C GLY A 58 8.09 11.15 9.41
N PHE A 59 7.75 11.63 8.22
CA PHE A 59 8.22 11.08 6.94
C PHE A 59 9.35 11.92 6.34
N LEU A 60 10.36 11.25 5.80
CA LEU A 60 11.46 11.82 5.03
C LEU A 60 11.44 11.29 3.60
N ASP A 61 12.23 11.89 2.71
CA ASP A 61 12.37 11.47 1.30
C ASP A 61 11.09 11.61 0.45
N TRP A 62 10.64 12.86 0.29
CA TRP A 62 9.46 13.23 -0.49
C TRP A 62 9.67 13.22 -2.02
N GLN A 63 10.69 12.52 -2.54
CA GLN A 63 11.03 12.56 -3.97
C GLN A 63 9.92 11.98 -4.88
N MET A 64 9.03 11.16 -4.31
CA MET A 64 7.92 10.51 -5.00
C MET A 64 6.57 11.23 -4.86
N LEU A 65 6.60 12.47 -4.36
CA LEU A 65 5.38 13.25 -4.06
C LEU A 65 4.48 13.36 -5.29
N ARG A 66 3.16 13.26 -5.05
CA ARG A 66 2.15 13.34 -6.10
C ARG A 66 0.79 13.74 -5.55
N ARG A 67 -0.13 14.11 -6.45
CA ARG A 67 -1.52 14.37 -6.10
C ARG A 67 -2.37 13.14 -6.43
N GLY A 68 -3.22 12.69 -5.49
CA GLY A 68 -4.07 11.53 -5.72
C GLY A 68 -4.92 11.13 -4.51
N ASN A 69 -5.57 9.98 -4.62
CA ASN A 69 -6.38 9.41 -3.53
C ASN A 69 -5.49 8.96 -2.35
N PHE A 70 -5.95 9.24 -1.12
CA PHE A 70 -5.23 8.99 0.15
C PHE A 70 -4.74 7.55 0.34
N SER A 71 -5.41 6.59 -0.30
CA SER A 71 -5.18 5.17 -0.07
C SER A 71 -3.79 4.68 -0.44
N LEU A 72 -3.10 5.38 -1.34
CA LEU A 72 -1.74 5.00 -1.72
C LEU A 72 -0.82 5.03 -0.50
N ASP A 73 -0.77 6.15 0.22
CA ASP A 73 0.14 6.28 1.38
C ASP A 73 -0.34 5.46 2.57
N LEU A 74 -1.66 5.46 2.85
CA LEU A 74 -2.23 4.69 3.96
C LEU A 74 -1.92 3.19 3.82
N GLY A 75 -2.19 2.64 2.64
CA GLY A 75 -1.95 1.23 2.33
C GLY A 75 -0.49 0.87 2.33
N TYR A 76 0.31 1.64 1.58
CA TYR A 76 1.75 1.40 1.44
C TYR A 76 2.49 1.49 2.79
N PHE A 77 2.04 2.34 3.71
CA PHE A 77 2.59 2.36 5.06
C PHE A 77 2.16 1.14 5.87
N LEU A 78 0.85 0.95 6.10
CA LEU A 78 0.36 -0.08 7.04
C LEU A 78 0.70 -1.50 6.60
N GLN A 79 0.51 -1.83 5.32
CA GLN A 79 0.72 -3.17 4.78
C GLN A 79 2.21 -3.54 4.75
N GLY A 80 3.07 -2.56 4.56
CA GLY A 80 4.52 -2.73 4.56
C GLY A 80 5.14 -2.70 5.96
N ALA A 81 4.60 -1.90 6.89
CA ALA A 81 5.16 -1.69 8.23
C ALA A 81 4.94 -2.86 9.18
N LEU A 82 3.79 -3.54 9.07
CA LEU A 82 3.39 -4.61 9.99
C LEU A 82 3.88 -5.99 9.53
N THR A 83 4.03 -6.92 10.48
CA THR A 83 4.12 -8.35 10.13
C THR A 83 2.79 -8.83 9.54
N ILE A 84 2.79 -10.01 8.90
CA ILE A 84 1.56 -10.58 8.34
C ILE A 84 0.54 -10.83 9.46
N GLU A 85 0.99 -11.40 10.57
CA GLU A 85 0.14 -11.66 11.73
C GLU A 85 -0.42 -10.37 12.34
N ASP A 86 0.43 -9.36 12.58
CA ASP A 86 0.01 -8.10 13.18
C ASP A 86 -0.98 -7.34 12.29
N ARG A 87 -0.75 -7.35 10.96
CA ARG A 87 -1.67 -6.74 10.00
C ARG A 87 -3.05 -7.41 10.08
N ARG A 88 -3.11 -8.74 10.00
CA ARG A 88 -4.38 -9.50 10.09
C ARG A 88 -5.13 -9.22 11.40
N ALA A 89 -4.39 -9.07 12.50
CA ALA A 89 -4.98 -8.81 13.81
C ALA A 89 -5.46 -7.37 13.99
N SER A 90 -4.87 -6.39 13.31
CA SER A 90 -4.97 -4.97 13.70
C SER A 90 -5.41 -4.00 12.59
N GLU A 91 -5.37 -4.38 11.31
CA GLU A 91 -5.54 -3.41 10.21
C GLU A 91 -6.91 -2.72 10.22
N ARG A 92 -7.96 -3.42 10.63
CA ARG A 92 -9.31 -2.83 10.74
C ARG A 92 -9.35 -1.72 11.78
N ASP A 93 -8.78 -1.95 12.95
CA ASP A 93 -8.74 -0.98 14.05
C ASP A 93 -7.84 0.21 13.69
N LEU A 94 -6.70 -0.04 13.06
CA LEU A 94 -5.79 1.03 12.60
C LEU A 94 -6.42 1.90 11.50
N ILE A 95 -7.20 1.31 10.60
CA ILE A 95 -7.95 2.05 9.57
C ILE A 95 -9.07 2.88 10.21
N ALA A 96 -9.76 2.33 11.21
CA ALA A 96 -10.78 3.07 11.96
C ALA A 96 -10.16 4.27 12.69
N GLU A 97 -8.99 4.09 13.33
CA GLU A 97 -8.23 5.16 13.97
C GLU A 97 -7.80 6.23 12.97
N TYR A 98 -7.22 5.82 11.82
CA TYR A 98 -6.87 6.76 10.74
C TYR A 98 -8.07 7.60 10.33
N ARG A 99 -9.23 6.96 10.10
CA ARG A 99 -10.45 7.65 9.70
C ARG A 99 -10.96 8.59 10.79
N ALA A 100 -10.89 8.19 12.06
CA ALA A 100 -11.30 9.01 13.20
C ALA A 100 -10.37 10.22 13.43
N ALA A 101 -9.10 10.11 13.05
CA ALA A 101 -8.12 11.18 13.15
C ALA A 101 -8.24 12.25 12.05
N LEU A 102 -9.00 11.98 10.97
CA LEU A 102 -9.19 12.94 9.87
C LEU A 102 -9.91 14.20 10.35
N ARG A 103 -9.28 15.35 10.14
CA ARG A 103 -9.83 16.68 10.44
C ARG A 103 -10.45 17.30 9.19
N LEU A 104 -11.53 16.68 8.70
CA LEU A 104 -12.25 17.09 7.49
C LEU A 104 -13.71 17.47 7.80
N PRO A 105 -14.37 18.27 6.94
CA PRO A 105 -15.83 18.37 6.94
C PRO A 105 -16.50 17.00 6.87
N VAL A 106 -17.62 16.81 7.57
CA VAL A 106 -18.29 15.49 7.70
C VAL A 106 -18.64 14.88 6.34
N ASP A 107 -19.00 15.71 5.36
CA ASP A 107 -19.33 15.34 3.98
C ASP A 107 -18.10 15.02 3.12
N GLU A 108 -16.90 15.38 3.56
CA GLU A 108 -15.62 15.05 2.92
C GLU A 108 -14.91 13.85 3.55
N VAL A 109 -15.34 13.40 4.74
CA VAL A 109 -14.78 12.20 5.39
C VAL A 109 -15.20 10.96 4.58
N PRO A 110 -14.25 10.17 4.06
CA PRO A 110 -14.59 8.96 3.31
C PRO A 110 -15.37 7.97 4.19
N THR A 111 -16.29 7.22 3.59
CA THR A 111 -17.03 6.21 4.35
C THR A 111 -16.11 5.07 4.79
N GLU A 112 -16.47 4.34 5.83
CA GLU A 112 -15.69 3.16 6.25
C GLU A 112 -15.54 2.15 5.11
N HIS A 113 -16.61 1.96 4.33
CA HIS A 113 -16.60 1.12 3.15
C HIS A 113 -15.59 1.60 2.11
N ASP A 114 -15.58 2.90 1.79
CA ASP A 114 -14.65 3.47 0.80
C ASP A 114 -13.19 3.36 1.24
N VAL A 115 -12.90 3.67 2.51
CA VAL A 115 -11.54 3.56 3.06
C VAL A 115 -11.08 2.11 2.99
N TRP A 116 -11.93 1.16 3.38
CA TRP A 116 -11.60 -0.25 3.33
C TRP A 116 -11.38 -0.76 1.91
N LEU A 117 -12.29 -0.45 0.98
CA LEU A 117 -12.18 -0.84 -0.42
C LEU A 117 -10.88 -0.30 -1.05
N ARG A 118 -10.58 0.97 -0.82
CA ARG A 118 -9.37 1.61 -1.35
C ARG A 118 -8.09 1.09 -0.69
N TYR A 119 -8.12 0.78 0.61
CA TYR A 119 -7.01 0.13 1.30
C TYR A 119 -6.74 -1.27 0.72
N ARG A 120 -7.76 -2.09 0.48
CA ARG A 120 -7.59 -3.41 -0.17
C ARG A 120 -6.94 -3.31 -1.55
N ALA A 121 -7.38 -2.35 -2.37
CA ALA A 121 -6.82 -2.12 -3.70
C ALA A 121 -5.36 -1.64 -3.67
N SER A 122 -4.97 -0.89 -2.64
CA SER A 122 -3.63 -0.27 -2.54
C SER A 122 -2.46 -1.23 -2.45
N VAL A 123 -2.71 -2.50 -2.09
CA VAL A 123 -1.69 -3.56 -2.08
C VAL A 123 -1.01 -3.69 -3.45
N ALA A 124 -1.75 -3.42 -4.53
CA ALA A 124 -1.24 -3.41 -5.90
C ALA A 124 0.00 -2.52 -6.06
N HIS A 125 0.03 -1.38 -5.37
CA HIS A 125 1.18 -0.49 -5.38
C HIS A 125 2.38 -1.12 -4.69
N GLY A 126 2.20 -1.53 -3.43
CA GLY A 126 3.30 -2.07 -2.63
C GLY A 126 3.90 -3.34 -3.20
N LEU A 127 3.05 -4.26 -3.69
CA LEU A 127 3.51 -5.49 -4.33
C LEU A 127 4.38 -5.19 -5.55
N ALA A 128 3.93 -4.33 -6.46
CA ALA A 128 4.67 -3.99 -7.67
C ALA A 128 6.01 -3.31 -7.36
N ILE A 129 6.02 -2.32 -6.45
CA ILE A 129 7.24 -1.59 -6.09
C ILE A 129 8.26 -2.52 -5.44
N TRP A 130 7.87 -3.33 -4.46
CA TRP A 130 8.84 -4.19 -3.76
C TRP A 130 9.29 -5.40 -4.58
N MET A 131 8.48 -5.86 -5.54
CA MET A 131 8.92 -6.82 -6.56
C MET A 131 9.97 -6.20 -7.49
N ALA A 132 9.76 -4.96 -7.94
CA ALA A 132 10.75 -4.22 -8.73
C ALA A 132 12.05 -4.00 -7.95
N THR A 133 11.97 -3.50 -6.71
CA THR A 133 13.15 -3.22 -5.87
C THR A 133 13.92 -4.51 -5.58
N LEU A 134 13.24 -5.62 -5.28
CA LEU A 134 13.88 -6.93 -5.09
C LEU A 134 14.60 -7.42 -6.36
N SER A 135 14.04 -7.14 -7.55
CA SER A 135 14.67 -7.53 -8.82
C SER A 135 16.01 -6.83 -9.06
N GLY A 136 16.23 -5.67 -8.44
CA GLY A 136 17.49 -4.94 -8.45
C GLY A 136 18.61 -5.51 -7.58
N GLY A 137 18.33 -6.56 -6.81
CA GLY A 137 19.24 -7.06 -5.79
C GLY A 137 19.46 -6.02 -4.70
N ASP A 138 20.71 -5.66 -4.44
CA ASP A 138 21.09 -4.76 -3.34
C ASP A 138 21.32 -3.30 -3.80
N ALA A 139 20.87 -2.94 -5.01
CA ALA A 139 21.13 -1.61 -5.60
C ALA A 139 20.43 -0.46 -4.84
N TRP A 140 19.28 -0.73 -4.22
CA TRP A 140 18.45 0.28 -3.55
C TRP A 140 18.20 -0.03 -2.08
N GLN A 141 17.87 -1.28 -1.78
CA GLN A 141 17.60 -1.78 -0.44
C GLN A 141 18.25 -3.16 -0.31
N ARG A 142 18.58 -3.57 0.92
CA ARG A 142 19.12 -4.91 1.16
C ARG A 142 18.12 -5.98 0.72
N ALA A 143 18.60 -7.04 0.09
CA ALA A 143 17.74 -8.11 -0.41
C ALA A 143 16.84 -8.75 0.65
N ASP A 144 17.28 -8.84 1.92
CA ASP A 144 16.48 -9.39 3.01
C ASP A 144 15.29 -8.49 3.41
N ILE A 145 15.48 -7.17 3.36
CA ILE A 145 14.41 -6.18 3.53
C ILE A 145 13.43 -6.30 2.36
N CYS A 146 13.92 -6.27 1.12
CA CYS A 146 13.08 -6.40 -0.07
C CYS A 146 12.23 -7.67 -0.04
N LEU A 147 12.84 -8.78 0.37
CA LEU A 147 12.14 -10.07 0.48
C LEU A 147 11.02 -10.02 1.52
N ALA A 148 11.28 -9.44 2.70
CA ALA A 148 10.26 -9.32 3.75
C ALA A 148 9.06 -8.47 3.28
N PHE A 149 9.31 -7.33 2.61
CA PHE A 149 8.24 -6.51 2.07
C PHE A 149 7.47 -7.22 0.96
N ALA A 150 8.16 -7.87 0.02
CA ALA A 150 7.51 -8.64 -1.04
C ALA A 150 6.59 -9.73 -0.47
N GLN A 151 7.02 -10.44 0.59
CA GLN A 151 6.20 -11.46 1.26
C GLN A 151 4.97 -10.87 1.97
N ARG A 152 5.13 -9.72 2.65
CA ARG A 152 4.01 -9.01 3.30
C ARG A 152 2.96 -8.58 2.29
N TYR A 153 3.37 -7.92 1.21
CA TYR A 153 2.44 -7.46 0.16
C TYR A 153 1.83 -8.61 -0.62
N ALA A 154 2.59 -9.67 -0.92
CA ALA A 154 2.05 -10.83 -1.61
C ALA A 154 0.95 -11.53 -0.79
N THR A 155 1.17 -11.65 0.52
CA THR A 155 0.16 -12.23 1.42
C THR A 155 -1.04 -11.31 1.56
N ALA A 156 -0.80 -9.99 1.71
CA ALA A 156 -1.88 -9.01 1.76
C ALA A 156 -2.73 -9.01 0.49
N PHE A 157 -2.14 -9.24 -0.69
CA PHE A 157 -2.86 -9.20 -1.96
C PHE A 157 -3.97 -10.25 -2.01
N VAL A 158 -3.66 -11.45 -1.51
CA VAL A 158 -4.61 -12.57 -1.42
C VAL A 158 -5.56 -12.37 -0.25
N ASP A 159 -5.05 -12.06 0.95
CA ASP A 159 -5.90 -11.89 2.14
C ASP A 159 -6.95 -10.78 1.99
N LEU A 160 -6.63 -9.74 1.22
CA LEU A 160 -7.48 -8.57 1.00
C LEU A 160 -8.25 -8.64 -0.31
N ASP A 161 -8.21 -9.75 -1.04
CA ASP A 161 -8.89 -9.93 -2.33
C ASP A 161 -8.65 -8.71 -3.24
N THR A 162 -7.38 -8.31 -3.41
CA THR A 162 -7.01 -7.03 -4.06
C THR A 162 -7.50 -6.96 -5.51
N ALA A 163 -7.54 -8.08 -6.23
CA ALA A 163 -8.09 -8.12 -7.59
C ALA A 163 -9.56 -7.70 -7.64
N GLU A 164 -10.40 -8.22 -6.74
CA GLU A 164 -11.83 -7.86 -6.65
C GLU A 164 -12.02 -6.39 -6.25
N ALA A 165 -11.18 -5.90 -5.33
CA ALA A 165 -11.19 -4.49 -4.95
C ALA A 165 -10.82 -3.58 -6.15
N LEU A 166 -9.86 -4.00 -6.98
CA LEU A 166 -9.47 -3.27 -8.19
C LEU A 166 -10.57 -3.26 -9.25
N ASP A 167 -11.24 -4.39 -9.48
CA ASP A 167 -12.38 -4.47 -10.38
C ASP A 167 -13.46 -3.48 -9.94
N THR A 168 -13.81 -3.49 -8.65
CA THR A 168 -14.83 -2.57 -8.09
C THR A 168 -14.50 -1.09 -8.24
N ILE A 169 -13.22 -0.67 -8.13
CA ILE A 169 -12.84 0.75 -8.23
C ILE A 169 -12.49 1.23 -9.64
N CYS A 170 -12.27 0.30 -10.57
CA CYS A 170 -11.87 0.60 -11.94
C CYS A 170 -12.98 0.35 -12.98
N ASP A 171 -14.06 -0.33 -12.60
CA ASP A 171 -15.31 -0.41 -13.38
C ASP A 171 -16.02 0.96 -13.49
#